data_AF-A0AAV0WKT1-F1
#
_entry.id   AF-A0AAV0WKT1-F1
#
_cell.length_a   1.000
_cell.length_b   1.000
_cell.length_c   1.000
_cell.angle_alpha   90.00
_cell.angle_beta   90.00
_cell.angle_gamma   90.00
#
_symmetry.space_group_name_H-M   'P 1'
#
loop_
_entity.id
_entity.type
_entity.pdbx_description
1 polymer ?
#
loop_
_entity_poly.entity_id
_entity_poly.type
_entity_poly.pdbx_seq_one_letter_code
_entity_poly.pdbx_strand_id
1 'polypeptide(L)'
;METSNTYSICATDSPTHYSYNSLHRPEILDIALVNLPHREYFLTNHNELTSDHNPIVMTISDFPITINPPAARKRINWKKFDQELSLKSPKLTTKLSSPTEIDNEVDSFTTLIQSSTEKCFYLINKPQTREPLSPDILNEGHNTRTIFR
;
A
#
# COMPACT_ATOMS: atom_id res chain seq x y z
N MET A 1 -15.25 -27.94 -17.98
CA MET A 1 -14.60 -26.63 -17.80
C MET A 1 -14.70 -26.30 -16.33
N GLU A 2 -13.60 -26.44 -15.58
CA GLU A 2 -13.57 -26.04 -14.17
C GLU A 2 -13.48 -24.52 -14.11
N THR A 3 -14.53 -23.89 -13.60
CA THR A 3 -14.58 -22.46 -13.32
C THR A 3 -14.15 -22.22 -11.87
N SER A 4 -12.86 -22.03 -11.66
CA SER A 4 -12.30 -21.57 -10.39
C SER A 4 -11.87 -20.10 -10.49
N ASN A 5 -12.66 -19.23 -11.12
CA ASN A 5 -12.34 -17.80 -11.21
C ASN A 5 -13.25 -16.98 -10.30
N THR A 6 -12.80 -16.78 -9.07
CA THR A 6 -13.41 -15.85 -8.10
C THR A 6 -13.05 -14.38 -8.37
N TYR A 7 -12.24 -14.09 -9.38
CA TYR A 7 -11.81 -12.74 -9.74
C TYR A 7 -11.57 -12.62 -11.25
N SER A 8 -11.61 -11.38 -11.74
CA SER A 8 -11.23 -10.96 -13.09
C SER A 8 -9.89 -10.23 -13.05
N ILE A 9 -9.08 -10.41 -14.09
CA ILE A 9 -7.83 -9.69 -14.29
C ILE A 9 -8.10 -8.52 -15.23
N CYS A 10 -7.73 -7.32 -14.83
CA CYS A 10 -7.98 -6.09 -15.59
C CYS A 10 -6.67 -5.34 -15.78
N ALA A 11 -6.43 -4.90 -17.01
CA ALA A 11 -5.26 -4.14 -17.41
C ALA A 11 -5.71 -2.96 -18.27
N THR A 12 -4.93 -1.90 -18.31
CA THR A 12 -5.17 -0.78 -19.22
C THR A 12 -4.89 -1.19 -20.66
N ASP A 13 -5.48 -0.47 -21.62
CA ASP A 13 -5.23 -0.65 -23.05
C ASP A 13 -3.90 -0.02 -23.52
N SER A 14 -3.20 0.66 -22.60
CA SER A 14 -1.97 1.41 -22.82
C SER A 14 -0.88 0.98 -21.84
N PRO A 15 0.41 1.04 -22.26
CA PRO A 15 1.54 0.70 -21.40
C PRO A 15 1.58 1.49 -20.11
N THR A 16 1.89 0.83 -19.00
CA THR A 16 2.01 1.43 -17.67
C THR A 16 3.46 1.62 -17.27
N HIS A 17 4.41 0.95 -17.92
CA HIS A 17 5.83 1.05 -17.64
C HIS A 17 6.60 1.53 -18.86
N TYR A 18 7.47 2.52 -18.65
CA TYR A 18 8.32 3.15 -19.64
C TYR A 18 9.77 3.16 -19.13
N SER A 19 10.49 2.09 -19.45
CA SER A 19 11.89 1.93 -19.06
C SER A 19 12.77 3.09 -19.55
N TYR A 20 13.71 3.54 -18.72
CA TYR A 20 14.75 4.50 -19.09
C TYR A 20 15.73 3.98 -20.15
N ASN A 21 15.81 2.67 -20.34
CA ASN A 21 16.57 2.06 -21.44
C ASN A 21 15.76 2.16 -22.75
N SER A 22 16.29 2.89 -23.74
CA SER A 22 15.66 3.11 -25.04
C SER A 22 15.55 1.85 -25.92
N LEU A 23 16.23 0.76 -25.56
CA LEU A 23 16.06 -0.55 -26.20
C LEU A 23 14.82 -1.31 -25.70
N HIS A 24 14.27 -0.92 -24.56
CA HIS A 24 13.09 -1.54 -23.99
C HIS A 24 11.84 -0.85 -24.54
N ARG A 25 10.84 -1.67 -24.86
CA ARG A 25 9.55 -1.15 -25.31
C ARG A 25 8.67 -0.88 -24.09
N PRO A 26 7.73 0.07 -24.18
CA PRO A 26 6.72 0.25 -23.14
C PRO A 26 5.91 -1.03 -22.90
N GLU A 27 5.63 -1.35 -21.65
CA GLU A 27 4.94 -2.59 -21.23
C GLU A 27 3.75 -2.30 -20.30
N ILE A 28 2.81 -3.24 -20.23
CA ILE A 28 1.69 -3.23 -19.28
C ILE A 28 2.08 -4.14 -18.11
N LEU A 29 2.52 -3.55 -17.00
CA LEU A 29 2.96 -4.29 -15.80
C LEU A 29 2.01 -4.10 -14.63
N ASP A 30 1.25 -3.00 -14.62
CA ASP A 30 0.31 -2.66 -13.57
C ASP A 30 -1.08 -3.19 -13.93
N ILE A 31 -1.60 -4.09 -13.10
CA ILE A 31 -2.89 -4.77 -13.30
C ILE A 31 -3.73 -4.70 -12.02
N ALA A 32 -5.04 -4.83 -12.18
CA ALA A 32 -5.98 -4.97 -11.07
C ALA A 32 -6.62 -6.35 -11.08
N LEU A 33 -6.69 -6.98 -9.91
CA LEU A 33 -7.49 -8.19 -9.68
C LEU A 33 -8.78 -7.77 -9.00
N VAL A 34 -9.92 -8.05 -9.62
CA VAL A 34 -11.22 -7.57 -9.13
C VAL A 34 -12.19 -8.72 -8.93
N ASN A 35 -12.92 -8.68 -7.82
CA ASN A 35 -14.09 -9.53 -7.58
C ASN A 35 -15.27 -8.63 -7.25
N LEU A 36 -15.88 -8.07 -8.29
CA LEU A 36 -16.98 -7.11 -8.18
C LEU A 36 -18.18 -7.58 -9.00
N PRO A 37 -18.87 -8.66 -8.56
CA PRO A 37 -20.01 -9.19 -9.30
C PRO A 37 -21.10 -8.12 -9.39
N HIS A 38 -21.62 -7.92 -10.60
CA HIS A 38 -22.70 -6.95 -10.90
C HIS A 38 -22.34 -5.47 -10.69
N ARG A 39 -21.06 -5.10 -10.65
CA ARG A 39 -20.63 -3.70 -10.62
C ARG A 39 -19.86 -3.34 -11.88
N GLU A 40 -20.20 -2.19 -12.45
CA GLU A 40 -19.40 -1.60 -13.52
C GLU A 40 -18.15 -0.97 -12.94
N TYR A 41 -17.04 -1.08 -13.66
CA TYR A 41 -15.80 -0.40 -13.34
C TYR A 41 -15.08 -0.01 -14.63
N PHE A 42 -14.28 1.05 -14.54
CA PHE A 42 -13.44 1.56 -15.61
C PHE A 42 -12.00 1.61 -15.11
N LEU A 43 -11.05 1.24 -15.98
CA LEU A 43 -9.63 1.30 -15.67
C LEU A 43 -8.96 2.23 -16.69
N THR A 44 -8.26 3.25 -16.20
CA THR A 44 -7.56 4.22 -17.04
C THR A 44 -6.11 4.32 -16.64
N ASN A 45 -5.25 4.56 -17.61
CA ASN A 45 -3.84 4.89 -17.40
C ASN A 45 -3.72 6.41 -17.23
N HIS A 46 -3.03 6.86 -16.20
CA HIS A 46 -2.82 8.27 -15.92
C HIS A 46 -1.35 8.63 -16.14
N ASN A 47 -1.08 9.43 -17.17
CA ASN A 47 0.28 9.84 -17.55
C ASN A 47 0.77 11.00 -16.68
N GLU A 48 0.94 10.73 -15.39
CA GLU A 48 1.69 11.59 -14.49
C GLU A 48 3.17 11.24 -14.64
N LEU A 49 3.95 12.13 -15.27
CA LEU A 49 5.38 11.97 -15.55
C LEU A 49 6.26 12.03 -14.27
N THR A 50 5.88 11.31 -13.22
CA THR A 50 6.48 11.34 -11.88
C THR A 50 7.35 10.11 -11.61
N SER A 51 7.28 9.08 -12.46
CA SER A 51 8.04 7.81 -12.41
C SER A 51 8.18 7.23 -13.82
N ASP A 52 9.02 6.21 -13.98
CA ASP A 52 9.00 5.25 -15.09
C ASP A 52 7.72 4.40 -15.15
N HIS A 53 6.83 4.49 -14.16
CA HIS A 53 5.49 3.93 -14.19
C HIS A 53 4.40 5.02 -14.23
N ASN A 54 3.42 4.83 -15.09
CA ASN A 54 2.17 5.58 -15.09
C ASN A 54 1.17 4.91 -14.12
N PRO A 55 0.61 5.66 -13.16
CA PRO A 55 -0.46 5.16 -12.32
C PRO A 55 -1.67 4.63 -13.12
N ILE A 56 -2.27 3.55 -12.66
CA ILE A 56 -3.59 3.10 -13.13
C ILE A 56 -4.68 3.54 -12.15
N VAL A 57 -5.79 4.05 -12.67
CA VAL A 57 -6.93 4.51 -11.89
C VAL A 57 -8.13 3.62 -12.20
N MET A 58 -8.63 2.93 -11.18
CA MET A 58 -9.87 2.16 -11.27
C MET A 58 -11.02 2.96 -10.67
N THR A 59 -12.03 3.26 -11.49
CA THR A 59 -13.28 3.88 -11.05
C THR A 59 -14.36 2.81 -10.98
N ILE A 60 -14.92 2.58 -9.79
CA ILE A 60 -16.02 1.63 -9.57
C ILE A 60 -17.32 2.41 -9.51
N SER A 61 -18.33 2.02 -10.30
CA SER A 61 -19.66 2.63 -10.32
C SER A 61 -20.49 2.23 -9.09
N ASP A 62 -20.02 2.60 -7.91
CA ASP A 62 -20.70 2.36 -6.63
C ASP A 62 -20.39 3.49 -5.63
N PHE A 63 -21.14 3.55 -4.54
CA PHE A 63 -20.87 4.51 -3.47
C PHE A 63 -20.01 3.87 -2.39
N PRO A 64 -18.92 4.53 -1.96
CA PRO A 64 -18.17 4.04 -0.82
C PRO A 64 -19.09 4.02 0.39
N ILE A 65 -18.96 2.97 1.18
CA ILE A 65 -19.61 2.91 2.48
C ILE A 65 -19.08 4.10 3.32
N THR A 66 -19.98 5.01 3.70
CA THR A 66 -19.64 6.25 4.43
C THR A 66 -19.62 6.08 5.95
N ILE A 67 -20.00 4.91 6.47
CA ILE A 67 -19.71 4.60 7.88
C ILE A 67 -18.20 4.59 8.05
N ASN A 68 -17.72 5.45 8.95
CA ASN A 68 -16.31 5.51 9.28
C ASN A 68 -15.83 4.09 9.60
N PRO A 69 -14.79 3.57 8.91
CA PRO A 69 -14.21 2.30 9.31
C PRO A 69 -13.89 2.40 10.80
N PRO A 70 -14.08 1.32 11.59
CA PRO A 70 -13.72 1.34 12.99
C PRO A 70 -12.32 1.95 13.09
N ALA A 71 -12.19 3.06 13.81
CA ALA A 71 -10.91 3.75 13.92
C ALA A 71 -9.86 2.70 14.26
N ALA A 72 -8.75 2.67 13.52
CA ALA A 72 -7.64 1.76 13.83
C ALA A 72 -7.20 2.05 15.27
N ARG A 73 -7.73 1.27 16.22
CA ARG A 73 -7.60 1.57 17.65
C ARG A 73 -6.18 1.30 18.10
N LYS A 74 -5.43 0.50 17.35
CA LYS A 74 -4.03 0.17 17.63
C LYS A 74 -3.12 1.19 16.94
N ARG A 75 -2.32 1.89 17.73
CA ARG A 75 -1.19 2.69 17.25
C ARG A 75 0.09 2.17 17.88
N ILE A 76 1.21 2.35 17.18
CA ILE A 76 2.54 2.06 17.73
C ILE A 76 3.11 3.35 18.31
N ASN A 77 3.62 3.30 19.54
CA ASN A 77 4.49 4.35 20.05
C ASN A 77 5.86 4.19 19.39
N TRP A 78 6.10 4.92 18.31
CA TRP A 78 7.33 4.83 17.52
C TRP A 78 8.60 5.12 18.32
N LYS A 79 8.55 6.05 19.28
CA LYS A 79 9.69 6.34 20.15
C LYS A 79 10.04 5.15 21.04
N LYS A 80 9.02 4.50 21.62
CA LYS A 80 9.22 3.29 22.43
C LYS A 80 9.69 2.12 21.56
N PHE A 81 9.14 1.99 20.37
CA PHE A 81 9.51 0.96 19.41
C PHE A 81 10.98 1.08 18.98
N ASP A 82 11.43 2.29 18.67
CA ASP A 82 12.83 2.59 18.34
C ASP A 82 13.78 2.23 19.49
N GLN A 83 13.40 2.53 20.74
CA GLN A 83 14.15 2.13 21.92
C GLN A 83 14.20 0.60 22.10
N GLU A 84 13.07 -0.10 21.93
CA GLU A 84 12.99 -1.56 22.05
C GLU A 84 13.85 -2.26 20.99
N LEU A 85 13.81 -1.80 19.74
CA LEU A 85 14.67 -2.30 18.68
C LEU A 85 16.14 -2.01 19.00
N SER A 86 16.49 -0.76 19.30
CA SER A 86 17.89 -0.38 19.55
C SER A 86 18.54 -1.16 20.71
N LEU A 87 17.77 -1.52 21.75
CA LEU A 87 18.26 -2.30 22.89
C LEU A 87 18.47 -3.79 22.57
N LYS A 88 17.68 -4.34 21.64
CA LYS A 88 17.60 -5.79 21.40
C LYS A 88 18.12 -6.22 20.04
N SER A 89 18.32 -5.28 19.13
CA SER A 89 18.91 -5.54 17.83
C SER A 89 20.29 -6.16 18.04
N PRO A 90 20.53 -7.38 17.54
CA PRO A 90 21.84 -7.97 17.61
C PRO A 90 22.83 -7.05 16.89
N LYS A 91 23.95 -6.74 17.55
CA LYS A 91 25.06 -6.09 16.86
C LYS A 91 25.57 -7.13 15.87
N LEU A 92 25.44 -6.85 14.58
CA LEU A 92 25.88 -7.72 13.49
C LEU A 92 27.43 -7.81 13.48
N THR A 93 27.99 -8.51 14.46
CA THR A 93 29.43 -8.71 14.63
C THR A 93 29.87 -10.08 14.14
N THR A 94 28.92 -10.98 13.87
CA THR A 94 29.16 -12.33 13.35
C THR A 94 28.91 -12.38 11.86
N LYS A 95 29.90 -12.87 11.11
CA LYS A 95 29.80 -13.08 9.67
C LYS A 95 28.85 -14.26 9.39
N LEU A 96 27.64 -13.98 8.92
CA LEU A 96 26.69 -15.00 8.47
C LEU A 96 27.29 -15.71 7.24
N SER A 97 27.60 -16.99 7.38
CA SER A 97 28.42 -17.73 6.41
C SER A 97 27.70 -18.94 5.82
N SER A 98 26.51 -19.29 6.30
CA SER A 98 25.68 -20.37 5.77
C SER A 98 24.24 -19.92 5.51
N PRO A 99 23.52 -20.52 4.53
CA PRO A 99 22.10 -20.24 4.29
C PRO A 99 21.24 -20.38 5.56
N THR A 100 21.50 -21.41 6.37
CA THR A 100 20.77 -21.65 7.62
C THR A 100 21.00 -20.56 8.67
N GLU A 101 22.21 -20.01 8.76
CA GLU A 101 22.47 -18.85 9.64
C GLU A 101 21.71 -17.61 9.18
N ILE A 102 21.60 -17.40 7.87
CA ILE A 102 20.82 -16.29 7.31
C ILE A 102 19.34 -16.46 7.64
N ASP A 103 18.78 -17.65 7.41
CA ASP A 103 17.37 -17.94 7.70
C ASP A 103 17.06 -17.73 9.19
N ASN A 104 17.90 -18.24 10.07
CA ASN A 104 17.74 -18.07 11.52
C ASN A 104 17.81 -16.60 11.96
N GLU A 105 18.70 -15.80 11.36
CA GLU A 105 18.81 -14.38 11.67
C GLU A 105 17.59 -13.59 11.16
N VAL A 106 17.08 -13.94 9.98
CA VAL A 106 15.82 -13.38 9.43
C VAL A 106 14.65 -13.70 10.35
N ASP A 107 14.52 -14.95 10.81
CA ASP A 107 13.46 -15.35 11.74
C ASP A 107 13.57 -14.65 13.09
N SER A 108 14.80 -14.54 13.63
CA SER A 108 15.09 -13.83 14.87
C SER A 108 14.71 -12.35 14.77
N PHE A 109 15.15 -11.68 13.70
CA PHE A 109 14.84 -10.27 13.46
C PHE A 109 13.34 -10.04 13.24
N THR A 110 12.67 -10.93 12.51
CA THR A 110 11.22 -10.91 12.30
C THR A 110 10.48 -11.02 13.64
N THR A 111 10.89 -11.97 14.48
CA THR A 111 10.31 -12.18 15.82
C THR A 111 10.56 -10.96 16.72
N LEU A 112 11.74 -10.33 16.61
CA LEU A 112 12.05 -9.10 17.34
C LEU A 112 11.13 -7.95 16.93
N ILE A 113 10.92 -7.71 15.63
CA ILE A 113 10.00 -6.68 15.14
C ILE A 113 8.59 -6.94 15.67
N GLN A 114 8.08 -8.16 15.48
CA GLN A 114 6.72 -8.53 15.91
C GLN A 114 6.52 -8.30 17.41
N SER A 115 7.41 -8.84 18.25
CA SER A 115 7.32 -8.69 19.70
C SER A 115 7.51 -7.24 20.17
N SER A 116 8.32 -6.45 19.46
CA SER A 116 8.49 -5.01 19.73
C SER A 116 7.24 -4.22 19.36
N THR A 117 6.59 -4.54 18.24
CA THR A 117 5.32 -3.96 17.83
C THR A 117 4.24 -4.24 18.87
N GLU A 118 4.17 -5.47 19.39
CA GLU A 118 3.21 -5.86 20.44
C GLU A 118 3.46 -5.11 21.76
N LYS A 119 4.73 -4.91 22.16
CA LYS A 119 5.06 -4.18 23.39
C LYS A 119 4.85 -2.67 23.27
N CYS A 120 4.86 -2.15 22.04
CA CYS A 120 4.80 -0.72 21.77
C CYS A 120 3.45 -0.25 21.26
N PHE A 121 2.50 -1.14 21.00
CA PHE A 121 1.16 -0.70 20.65
C PHE A 121 0.41 -0.17 21.88
N TYR A 122 -0.49 0.76 21.62
CA TYR A 122 -1.47 1.25 22.58
C TYR A 122 -2.82 1.42 21.91
N LEU A 123 -3.88 1.40 22.72
CA LEU A 123 -5.23 1.67 22.26
C LEU A 123 -5.52 3.17 22.32
N ILE A 124 -6.02 3.73 21.23
CA ILE A 124 -6.61 5.07 21.25
C ILE A 124 -8.02 4.94 21.84
N ASN A 125 -8.23 5.49 23.04
CA ASN A 125 -9.53 5.50 23.71
C ASN A 125 -10.42 6.70 23.34
N LYS A 126 -9.93 7.65 22.53
CA LYS A 126 -10.71 8.81 22.07
C LYS A 126 -10.83 8.81 20.55
N PRO A 127 -12.02 9.04 19.97
CA PRO A 127 -12.10 9.36 18.55
C PRO A 127 -11.20 10.57 18.31
N GLN A 128 -10.18 10.43 17.45
CA GLN A 128 -9.49 11.61 16.93
C GLN A 128 -10.56 12.43 16.21
N THR A 129 -10.91 13.60 16.73
CA THR A 129 -11.39 14.69 15.86
C THR A 129 -10.30 14.80 14.80
N ARG A 130 -10.62 14.38 13.57
CA ARG A 130 -9.70 14.57 12.46
C ARG A 130 -9.42 16.07 12.41
N GLU A 131 -8.17 16.46 12.63
CA GLU A 131 -7.71 17.76 12.13
C GLU A 131 -8.14 17.80 10.65
N PRO A 132 -8.82 18.87 10.20
CA PRO A 132 -9.21 18.98 8.81
C PRO A 132 -7.96 18.78 7.94
N LEU A 133 -8.12 18.04 6.83
CA LEU A 133 -7.08 17.92 5.83
C LEU A 133 -6.57 19.31 5.46
N SER A 134 -5.27 19.46 5.21
CA SER A 134 -4.69 20.74 4.79
C SER A 134 -5.52 21.30 3.62
N PRO A 135 -5.80 22.61 3.59
CA PRO A 135 -6.56 23.25 2.50
C PRO A 135 -6.06 22.85 1.11
N ASP A 136 -4.76 22.61 0.99
CA ASP A 136 -4.10 22.20 -0.26
C ASP A 136 -4.61 20.85 -0.79
N ILE A 137 -4.81 19.86 0.09
CA ILE A 137 -5.30 18.52 -0.26
C ILE A 137 -6.79 18.57 -0.63
N LEU A 138 -7.55 19.45 0.03
CA LEU A 138 -8.97 19.64 -0.28
C LEU A 138 -9.16 20.32 -1.65
N ASN A 139 -8.33 21.31 -1.97
CA ASN A 139 -8.40 22.01 -3.25
C ASN A 139 -8.10 21.11 -4.46
N GLU A 140 -7.19 20.14 -4.30
CA GLU A 140 -6.86 19.18 -5.36
C GLU A 140 -8.05 18.26 -5.70
N GLY A 141 -8.82 17.83 -4.68
CA GLY A 141 -10.03 17.03 -4.86
C GLY A 141 -11.25 17.80 -5.41
N HIS A 142 -11.30 19.13 -5.24
CA HIS A 142 -12.35 19.97 -5.81
C HIS A 142 -12.13 20.29 -7.29
N ASN A 143 -10.87 20.41 -7.72
CA ASN A 143 -10.55 20.64 -9.14
C ASN A 143 -10.87 19.44 -10.02
N THR A 144 -10.77 18.21 -9.51
CA THR A 144 -11.13 16.99 -10.26
C THR A 144 -12.63 16.79 -10.41
N ARG A 145 -13.47 17.32 -9.51
CA ARG A 145 -14.94 17.23 -9.60
C ARG A 145 -15.57 18.22 -10.59
N THR A 146 -14.86 19.27 -10.97
CA THR A 146 -15.41 20.33 -11.83
C THR A 146 -15.29 19.99 -13.32
N ILE A 147 -14.54 18.95 -13.68
CA ILE A 147 -14.27 18.58 -15.09
C ILE A 147 -15.36 17.65 -15.67
N PHE A 148 -16.26 17.12 -14.84
CA PHE A 148 -17.44 16.36 -15.30
C PHE A 148 -18.74 17.09 -14.93
N ARG A 149 -19.06 18.11 -15.72
CA ARG A 149 -20.42 18.65 -15.86
C ARG A 149 -20.75 18.83 -17.32
#